data_AF-A0A3B8YN27-F1
#
_entry.id   AF-A0A3B8YN27-F1
#
_cell.length_a   1.000
_cell.length_b   1.000
_cell.length_c   1.000
_cell.angle_alpha   90.00
_cell.angle_beta   90.00
_cell.angle_gamma   90.00
#
_symmetry.space_group_name_H-M   'P 1'
#
loop_
_entity.id
_entity.type
_entity.pdbx_description
1 polymer ?
#
loop_
_entity_poly.entity_id
_entity_poly.type
_entity_poly.pdbx_seq_one_letter_code
_entity_poly.pdbx_strand_id
1 'polypeptide(L)'
;FLRKRENDNVNARINTRLSTGIPINIQAILNLNPLLEAGVVINPTTGDALEIKGSGQIRANFDSRAVPSVRLYGDYVAEEGKFKYNFQNLKTIDFNIREGSTVTLVGDPMSTQFNIAAYNQVNADLATLSEGFTTQLSNTRTAVNALLEIQGNLEQMNLKYGIDLPEVSNDVRQRLNSLISTDEQKNRQFASLILTGGFFPAEGSLGVALGNNMAATLAAGQLTKGLDALLAGALNDNWTISTNLQSRDGSFESARMGLDLSTRLLDDRLRISTNLSYGDKATTASDQAFMGEFELEYDINNWLMIRVYNRANQRFSKRAPTTQGTGIVVTRDARTFRDLFRFSFRKKED
;
A
#
# COMPACT_ATOMS: atom_id res chain seq x y z
N PHE A 1 10.49 85.66 21.02
CA PHE A 1 9.35 86.06 21.89
C PHE A 1 8.06 85.45 21.33
N LEU A 2 7.27 84.80 22.22
CA LEU A 2 5.81 84.63 22.21
C LEU A 2 5.08 83.64 21.26
N ARG A 3 4.73 82.48 21.85
CA ARG A 3 3.44 81.73 21.94
C ARG A 3 2.28 81.92 20.92
N LYS A 4 1.95 80.78 20.26
CA LYS A 4 0.77 79.87 20.37
C LYS A 4 -0.70 80.33 20.12
N ARG A 5 -1.35 79.54 19.23
CA ARG A 5 -2.76 79.05 19.16
C ARG A 5 -3.82 80.05 18.63
N GLU A 6 -4.86 79.68 17.90
CA GLU A 6 -5.51 78.44 17.44
C GLU A 6 -6.58 78.85 16.41
N ASN A 7 -7.22 77.86 15.76
CA ASN A 7 -8.46 77.90 14.98
C ASN A 7 -8.26 78.24 13.48
N ASP A 8 -8.77 77.46 12.52
CA ASP A 8 -10.03 76.74 12.56
C ASP A 8 -10.15 75.68 11.43
N ASN A 9 -10.98 74.68 11.69
CA ASN A 9 -11.75 73.86 10.73
C ASN A 9 -11.01 72.75 9.95
N VAL A 10 -11.53 71.52 9.79
CA VAL A 10 -12.80 70.90 10.17
C VAL A 10 -12.57 69.38 10.12
N ASN A 11 -13.22 68.68 11.04
CA ASN A 11 -13.44 67.23 11.08
C ASN A 11 -13.63 66.58 9.68
N ALA A 12 -12.58 66.01 9.10
CA ALA A 12 -12.73 64.90 8.17
C ALA A 12 -12.55 63.61 8.98
N ARG A 13 -13.64 63.18 9.64
CA ARG A 13 -13.76 61.80 10.10
C ARG A 13 -13.55 60.93 8.86
N ILE A 14 -12.41 60.25 8.79
CA ILE A 14 -12.22 59.19 7.81
C ILE A 14 -13.23 58.11 8.21
N ASN A 15 -14.39 58.12 7.54
CA ASN A 15 -15.30 57.00 7.55
C ASN A 15 -14.63 55.87 6.78
N THR A 16 -13.74 55.13 7.44
CA THR A 16 -13.49 53.74 7.05
C THR A 16 -14.78 53.00 7.33
N ARG A 17 -15.68 52.96 6.35
CA ARG A 17 -16.67 51.90 6.28
C ARG A 17 -15.85 50.62 6.18
N LEU A 18 -15.55 50.01 7.33
CA LEU A 18 -15.23 48.60 7.42
C LEU A 18 -16.33 47.92 6.61
N SER A 19 -15.97 47.30 5.49
CA SER A 19 -16.87 46.43 4.76
C SER A 19 -17.15 45.23 5.65
N THR A 20 -18.04 45.39 6.63
CA THR A 20 -18.62 44.29 7.40
C THR A 20 -19.57 43.57 6.46
N GLY A 21 -19.00 42.68 5.65
CA GLY A 21 -19.77 41.76 4.82
C GLY A 21 -20.85 41.07 5.64
N ILE A 22 -21.98 40.80 4.98
CA ILE A 22 -23.09 40.03 5.54
C ILE A 22 -22.52 38.69 6.04
N PRO A 23 -22.79 38.27 7.29
CA PRO A 23 -22.32 36.97 7.77
C PRO A 23 -23.01 35.88 6.96
N ILE A 24 -22.22 34.95 6.45
CA ILE A 24 -22.73 33.77 5.75
C ILE A 24 -22.55 32.58 6.69
N ASN A 25 -23.65 31.90 7.00
CA ASN A 25 -23.65 30.63 7.71
C ASN A 25 -24.31 29.57 6.82
N ILE A 26 -23.60 28.49 6.52
CA ILE A 26 -24.08 27.40 5.68
C ILE A 26 -23.90 26.10 6.46
N GLN A 27 -24.93 25.26 6.46
CA GLN A 27 -24.88 23.91 7.01
C GLN A 27 -25.25 22.94 5.91
N ALA A 28 -24.39 21.96 5.67
CA ALA A 28 -24.57 20.92 4.67
C ALA A 28 -24.39 19.54 5.30
N ILE A 29 -25.16 18.57 4.82
CA ILE A 29 -24.96 17.15 5.12
C ILE A 29 -24.63 16.46 3.80
N LEU A 30 -23.42 15.93 3.72
CA LEU A 30 -22.89 15.24 2.56
C LEU A 30 -22.94 13.74 2.84
N ASN A 31 -23.66 12.99 2.01
CA ASN A 31 -23.64 11.54 2.03
C ASN A 31 -22.68 11.06 0.93
N LEU A 32 -21.51 10.60 1.35
CA LEU A 32 -20.45 10.13 0.45
C LEU A 32 -20.64 8.63 0.19
N ASN A 33 -20.41 8.23 -1.05
CA ASN A 33 -20.45 6.85 -1.49
C ASN A 33 -19.19 6.53 -2.33
N PRO A 34 -18.88 5.24 -2.56
CA PRO A 34 -17.65 4.82 -3.23
C PRO A 34 -17.50 5.26 -4.69
N LEU A 35 -18.56 5.83 -5.29
CA LEU A 35 -18.49 6.42 -6.63
C LEU A 35 -17.77 7.77 -6.63
N LEU A 36 -17.59 8.38 -5.45
CA LEU A 36 -16.82 9.60 -5.27
C LEU A 36 -15.41 9.26 -4.77
N GLU A 37 -14.42 9.75 -5.49
CA GLU A 37 -13.04 9.76 -5.03
C GLU A 37 -12.74 11.07 -4.29
N ALA A 38 -12.30 10.95 -3.04
CA ALA A 38 -11.89 12.07 -2.21
C ALA A 38 -10.38 12.03 -2.02
N GLY A 39 -9.71 13.15 -2.32
CA GLY A 39 -8.25 13.26 -2.23
C GLY A 39 -7.81 14.43 -1.35
N VAL A 40 -6.69 14.28 -0.65
CA VAL A 40 -5.99 15.36 0.05
C VAL A 40 -4.50 15.31 -0.24
N VAL A 41 -3.94 16.44 -0.63
CA VAL A 41 -2.49 16.63 -0.70
C VAL A 41 -2.01 16.99 0.70
N ILE A 42 -1.24 16.09 1.30
CA ILE A 42 -0.73 16.24 2.67
C ILE A 42 0.49 17.14 2.67
N ASN A 43 1.41 16.91 1.73
CA ASN A 43 2.62 17.72 1.60
C ASN A 43 2.90 18.01 0.12
N PRO A 44 2.69 19.24 -0.34
CA PRO A 44 2.89 19.60 -1.74
C PRO A 44 4.37 19.62 -2.14
N THR A 45 5.30 19.74 -1.18
CA THR A 45 6.74 19.76 -1.45
C THR A 45 7.27 18.36 -1.74
N THR A 46 6.85 17.37 -0.97
CA THR A 46 7.26 15.96 -1.13
C THR A 46 6.36 15.18 -2.08
N GLY A 47 5.17 15.71 -2.37
CA GLY A 47 4.14 15.07 -3.20
C GLY A 47 3.31 14.03 -2.44
N ASP A 48 3.31 14.07 -1.11
CA ASP A 48 2.54 13.14 -0.29
C ASP A 48 1.05 13.43 -0.46
N ALA A 49 0.30 12.41 -0.86
CA ALA A 49 -1.11 12.52 -1.19
C ALA A 49 -1.88 11.27 -0.77
N LEU A 50 -3.12 11.49 -0.35
CA LEU A 50 -4.04 10.46 0.07
C LEU A 50 -5.29 10.54 -0.81
N GLU A 51 -5.65 9.44 -1.45
CA GLU A 51 -6.82 9.29 -2.30
C GLU A 51 -7.67 8.14 -1.75
N ILE A 52 -8.93 8.38 -1.44
CA ILE A 52 -9.83 7.40 -0.84
C ILE A 52 -11.18 7.42 -1.55
N LYS A 53 -11.67 6.24 -1.91
CA LYS A 53 -13.08 5.99 -2.22
C LYS A 53 -13.69 5.20 -1.10
N GLY A 54 -14.85 5.64 -0.65
CA GLY A 54 -15.44 5.09 0.55
C GLY A 54 -16.82 5.62 0.81
N SER A 55 -17.32 5.34 2.00
CA SER A 55 -18.64 5.77 2.42
C SER A 55 -18.58 6.51 3.74
N GLY A 56 -19.48 7.46 3.93
CA GLY A 56 -19.53 8.27 5.13
C GLY A 56 -20.57 9.37 5.05
N GLN A 57 -20.98 9.89 6.21
CA GLN A 57 -21.82 11.08 6.29
C GLN A 57 -21.04 12.21 6.94
N ILE A 58 -20.78 13.26 6.17
CA ILE A 58 -20.03 14.43 6.64
C ILE A 58 -20.96 15.61 6.81
N ARG A 59 -21.00 16.18 8.01
CA ARG A 59 -21.64 17.47 8.29
C ARG A 59 -20.62 18.57 8.12
N ALA A 60 -20.86 19.47 7.18
CA ALA A 60 -20.03 20.64 6.93
C ALA A 60 -20.75 21.91 7.38
N ASN A 61 -20.12 22.65 8.28
CA ASN A 61 -20.59 23.95 8.76
C ASN A 61 -19.60 25.02 8.30
N PHE A 62 -20.09 26.02 7.56
CA PHE A 62 -19.31 27.18 7.17
C PHE A 62 -19.86 28.42 7.88
N ASP A 63 -18.97 29.20 8.48
CA ASP A 63 -19.26 30.50 9.07
C ASP A 63 -18.18 31.50 8.64
N SER A 64 -18.58 32.51 7.86
CA SER A 64 -17.66 33.51 7.32
C SER A 64 -16.99 34.40 8.37
N ARG A 65 -17.43 34.34 9.64
CA ARG A 65 -16.86 35.11 10.76
C ARG A 65 -16.08 34.26 11.75
N ALA A 66 -16.10 32.93 11.61
CA ALA A 66 -15.36 32.03 12.48
C ALA A 66 -13.91 31.80 11.97
N VAL A 67 -13.03 31.44 12.89
CA VAL A 67 -11.69 30.92 12.60
C VAL A 67 -11.56 29.58 13.35
N PRO A 68 -11.42 28.44 12.66
CA PRO A 68 -11.54 28.26 11.21
C PRO A 68 -12.97 28.54 10.70
N SER A 69 -13.08 28.97 9.44
CA SER A 69 -14.36 29.29 8.81
C SER A 69 -15.16 28.04 8.42
N VAL A 70 -14.50 26.89 8.31
CA VAL A 70 -15.10 25.59 7.99
C VAL A 70 -14.92 24.65 9.18
N ARG A 71 -15.98 23.92 9.53
CA ARG A 71 -15.94 22.81 10.48
C ARG A 71 -16.61 21.58 9.87
N LEU A 72 -15.91 20.45 9.92
CA LEU A 72 -16.35 19.18 9.36
C LEU A 72 -16.51 18.15 10.49
N TYR A 73 -17.61 17.40 10.47
CA TYR A 73 -17.88 16.36 11.46
C TYR A 73 -18.36 15.08 10.77
N GLY A 74 -17.85 13.94 11.24
CA GLY A 74 -18.28 12.62 10.77
C GLY A 74 -17.11 11.74 10.38
N ASP A 75 -17.43 10.49 10.07
CA ASP A 75 -16.45 9.48 9.69
C ASP A 75 -16.55 9.18 8.19
N TYR A 76 -15.39 8.98 7.58
CA TYR A 76 -15.26 8.50 6.22
C TYR A 76 -14.46 7.20 6.23
N VAL A 77 -15.11 6.10 5.84
CA VAL A 77 -14.54 4.75 5.86
C VAL A 77 -14.16 4.37 4.43
N ALA A 78 -12.87 4.10 4.24
CA ALA A 78 -12.30 3.69 2.96
C ALA A 78 -12.74 2.27 2.60
N GLU A 79 -13.18 2.11 1.36
CA GLU A 79 -13.34 0.81 0.70
C GLU A 79 -12.08 0.48 -0.09
N GLU A 80 -11.60 1.46 -0.87
CA GLU A 80 -10.32 1.42 -1.57
C GLU A 80 -9.64 2.78 -1.55
N GLY A 81 -8.35 2.81 -1.86
CA GLY A 81 -7.63 4.07 -2.01
C GLY A 81 -6.14 3.88 -2.14
N LYS A 82 -5.45 5.00 -2.35
CA LYS A 82 -4.00 5.07 -2.49
C LYS A 82 -3.42 6.09 -1.54
N PHE A 83 -2.27 5.76 -0.99
CA PHE A 83 -1.45 6.69 -0.23
C PHE A 83 -0.08 6.80 -0.89
N LYS A 84 0.16 7.93 -1.55
CA LYS A 84 1.46 8.28 -2.11
C LYS A 84 2.31 8.83 -0.97
N TYR A 85 3.39 8.11 -0.66
CA TYR A 85 4.29 8.44 0.43
C TYR A 85 5.72 8.59 -0.06
N ASN A 86 6.32 9.72 0.27
CA ASN A 86 7.73 9.99 0.08
C ASN A 86 8.52 9.50 1.31
N PHE A 87 9.16 8.34 1.18
CA PHE A 87 9.97 7.77 2.24
C PHE A 87 11.31 8.49 2.34
N GLN A 88 11.42 9.40 3.32
CA GLN A 88 12.65 10.14 3.68
C GLN A 88 13.36 10.83 2.51
N ASN A 89 12.65 11.29 1.49
CA ASN A 89 13.21 11.87 0.26
C ASN A 89 14.08 10.90 -0.55
N LEU A 90 14.03 9.59 -0.24
CA LEU A 90 14.79 8.56 -0.95
C LEU A 90 13.98 7.94 -2.09
N LYS A 91 12.68 7.69 -1.85
CA LYS A 91 11.79 7.02 -2.80
C LYS A 91 10.33 7.39 -2.55
N THR A 92 9.58 7.66 -3.62
CA THR A 92 8.12 7.75 -3.58
C THR A 92 7.52 6.37 -3.79
N ILE A 93 6.55 6.01 -2.95
CA ILE A 93 5.84 4.72 -2.99
C ILE A 93 4.35 4.98 -2.96
N ASP A 94 3.62 4.24 -3.80
CA ASP A 94 2.17 4.17 -3.74
C ASP A 94 1.76 2.96 -2.90
N PHE A 95 1.13 3.23 -1.75
CA PHE A 95 0.52 2.21 -0.91
C PHE A 95 -0.97 2.06 -1.26
N ASN A 96 -1.47 0.84 -1.24
CA ASN A 96 -2.90 0.57 -1.32
C ASN A 96 -3.50 0.63 0.08
N ILE A 97 -4.57 1.40 0.24
CA ILE A 97 -5.31 1.52 1.51
C ILE A 97 -6.16 0.27 1.70
N ARG A 98 -6.11 -0.31 2.90
CA ARG A 98 -6.94 -1.44 3.29
C ARG A 98 -8.36 -0.95 3.58
N GLU A 99 -9.34 -1.72 3.12
CA GLU A 99 -10.75 -1.58 3.47
C GLU A 99 -10.91 -1.47 4.99
N GLY A 100 -11.79 -0.56 5.43
CA GLY A 100 -12.05 -0.27 6.83
C GLY A 100 -11.14 0.79 7.45
N SER A 101 -10.12 1.26 6.73
CA SER A 101 -9.36 2.45 7.12
C SER A 101 -10.30 3.66 7.27
N THR A 102 -10.10 4.48 8.30
CA THR A 102 -11.06 5.54 8.66
C THR A 102 -10.38 6.91 8.76
N VAL A 103 -11.08 7.93 8.28
CA VAL A 103 -10.75 9.34 8.47
C VAL A 103 -11.89 9.99 9.26
N THR A 104 -11.57 10.49 10.45
CA THR A 104 -12.55 11.06 11.39
C THR A 104 -12.39 12.57 11.48
N LEU A 105 -13.42 13.29 11.07
CA LEU A 105 -13.48 14.75 11.06
C LEU A 105 -14.10 15.25 12.38
N VAL A 106 -13.40 16.11 13.12
CA VAL A 106 -13.76 16.54 14.49
C VAL A 106 -13.77 18.06 14.65
N GLY A 107 -14.37 18.76 13.69
CA GLY A 107 -14.44 20.21 13.66
C GLY A 107 -13.41 20.79 12.71
N ASP A 108 -12.28 21.28 13.22
CA ASP A 108 -11.23 21.85 12.38
C ASP A 108 -10.68 20.78 11.40
N PRO A 109 -10.68 21.01 10.08
CA PRO A 109 -10.06 20.11 9.11
C PRO A 109 -8.58 19.78 9.41
N MET A 110 -7.83 20.67 10.05
CA MET A 110 -6.45 20.41 10.46
C MET A 110 -6.35 19.39 11.61
N SER A 111 -7.41 19.27 12.41
CA SER A 111 -7.53 18.30 13.51
C SER A 111 -8.09 16.94 13.06
N THR A 112 -8.21 16.71 11.75
CA THR A 112 -8.65 15.43 11.20
C THR A 112 -7.81 14.28 11.76
N GLN A 113 -8.48 13.23 12.23
CA GLN A 113 -7.83 12.04 12.76
C GLN A 113 -7.79 10.94 11.70
N PHE A 114 -6.61 10.38 11.51
CA PHE A 114 -6.37 9.27 10.61
C PHE A 114 -6.22 7.98 11.41
N ASN A 115 -6.86 6.92 10.92
CA ASN A 115 -6.56 5.55 11.29
C ASN A 115 -6.54 4.74 9.99
N ILE A 116 -5.42 4.83 9.27
CA ILE A 116 -5.28 4.26 7.94
C ILE A 116 -4.29 3.10 8.03
N ALA A 117 -4.71 1.93 7.55
CA ALA A 117 -3.82 0.82 7.29
C ALA A 117 -3.61 0.72 5.79
N ALA A 118 -2.37 0.77 5.34
CA ALA A 118 -2.01 0.69 3.94
C ALA A 118 -0.89 -0.33 3.73
N TYR A 119 -0.75 -0.84 2.51
CA TYR A 119 0.28 -1.82 2.17
C TYR A 119 0.84 -1.59 0.77
N ASN A 120 2.13 -1.84 0.63
CA ASN A 120 2.78 -1.99 -0.66
C ASN A 120 3.24 -3.45 -0.80
N GLN A 121 2.75 -4.15 -1.80
CA GLN A 121 3.05 -5.57 -2.01
C GLN A 121 4.28 -5.70 -2.91
N VAL A 122 5.25 -6.49 -2.47
CA VAL A 122 6.45 -6.86 -3.22
C VAL A 122 6.67 -8.36 -3.11
N ASN A 123 7.31 -8.97 -4.12
CA ASN A 123 7.74 -10.36 -4.03
C ASN A 123 9.18 -10.42 -3.55
N ALA A 124 9.40 -10.92 -2.34
CA ALA A 124 10.70 -10.96 -1.68
C ALA A 124 11.08 -12.37 -1.25
N ASP A 125 12.39 -12.64 -1.15
CA ASP A 125 12.91 -13.94 -0.75
C ASP A 125 13.11 -14.00 0.76
N LEU A 126 12.30 -14.83 1.43
CA LEU A 126 12.38 -15.03 2.88
C LEU A 126 13.69 -15.72 3.31
N ALA A 127 14.37 -16.46 2.43
CA ALA A 127 15.65 -17.08 2.76
C ALA A 127 16.75 -16.06 3.08
N THR A 128 16.59 -14.81 2.64
CA THR A 128 17.48 -13.70 2.99
C THR A 128 17.42 -13.37 4.49
N LEU A 129 16.24 -13.51 5.12
CA LEU A 129 16.07 -13.28 6.55
C LEU A 129 16.64 -14.41 7.41
N SER A 130 16.45 -15.66 6.98
CA SER A 130 16.92 -16.83 7.71
C SER A 130 16.97 -18.05 6.80
N GLU A 131 18.05 -18.82 6.92
CA GLU A 131 18.21 -20.09 6.19
C GLU A 131 17.05 -21.05 6.43
N GLY A 132 16.47 -21.08 7.63
CA GLY A 132 15.43 -22.08 7.87
C GLY A 132 14.12 -21.81 7.12
N PHE A 133 13.95 -20.72 6.38
CA PHE A 133 12.86 -20.61 5.41
C PHE A 133 13.07 -21.52 4.18
N THR A 134 14.32 -21.80 3.80
CA THR A 134 14.65 -22.74 2.71
C THR A 134 14.27 -24.16 3.05
N THR A 135 14.03 -24.50 4.32
CA THR A 135 13.56 -25.85 4.70
C THR A 135 12.04 -25.93 4.83
N GLN A 136 11.36 -24.79 4.95
CA GLN A 136 9.90 -24.72 5.17
C GLN A 136 9.13 -24.44 3.89
N LEU A 137 9.69 -23.65 2.98
CA LEU A 137 9.08 -23.23 1.74
C LEU A 137 9.82 -23.87 0.58
N SER A 138 9.10 -24.46 -0.37
CA SER A 138 9.71 -24.83 -1.64
C SER A 138 10.14 -23.57 -2.37
N ASN A 139 9.21 -22.65 -2.64
CA ASN A 139 9.51 -21.33 -3.20
C ASN A 139 9.60 -20.31 -2.06
N THR A 140 10.80 -19.79 -1.82
CA THR A 140 11.04 -18.81 -0.76
C THR A 140 10.70 -17.39 -1.19
N ARG A 141 10.49 -17.16 -2.50
CA ARG A 141 9.95 -15.92 -3.05
C ARG A 141 8.44 -15.93 -2.86
N THR A 142 7.94 -15.02 -2.03
CA THR A 142 6.51 -14.92 -1.72
C THR A 142 6.05 -13.48 -1.75
N ALA A 143 4.75 -13.28 -1.95
CA ALA A 143 4.09 -12.00 -1.73
C ALA A 143 4.29 -11.52 -0.29
N VAL A 144 4.85 -10.33 -0.15
CA VAL A 144 5.13 -9.65 1.11
C VAL A 144 4.49 -8.27 1.07
N ASN A 145 3.66 -7.98 2.06
CA ASN A 145 3.07 -6.67 2.26
C ASN A 145 3.96 -5.86 3.21
N ALA A 146 4.61 -4.81 2.69
CA ALA A 146 5.18 -3.75 3.52
C ALA A 146 4.03 -2.89 4.05
N LEU A 147 3.74 -3.00 5.34
CA LEU A 147 2.61 -2.35 5.99
C LEU A 147 2.99 -0.97 6.49
N LEU A 148 2.06 -0.04 6.30
CA LEU A 148 2.10 1.31 6.85
C LEU A 148 0.80 1.56 7.61
N GLU A 149 0.91 1.76 8.92
CA GLU A 149 -0.19 2.25 9.73
C GLU A 149 0.02 3.73 10.02
N ILE A 150 -1.00 4.53 9.75
CA ILE A 150 -1.00 5.98 9.91
C ILE A 150 -2.05 6.31 10.98
N GLN A 151 -1.58 6.84 12.10
CA GLN A 151 -2.42 7.25 13.22
C GLN A 151 -2.18 8.72 13.59
N GLY A 152 -3.13 9.38 14.24
CA GLY A 152 -2.97 10.77 14.70
C GLY A 152 -3.60 11.77 13.73
N ASN A 153 -3.06 12.99 13.64
CA ASN A 153 -3.62 14.07 12.81
C ASN A 153 -2.59 14.61 11.80
N LEU A 154 -2.97 15.62 11.01
CA LEU A 154 -2.10 16.20 9.98
C LEU A 154 -0.82 16.84 10.55
N GLU A 155 -0.88 17.37 11.77
CA GLU A 155 0.26 18.03 12.43
C GLU A 155 1.19 17.02 13.12
N GLN A 156 0.61 15.96 13.68
CA GLN A 156 1.27 14.90 14.43
C GLN A 156 0.82 13.54 13.92
N MET A 157 1.39 13.17 12.78
CA MET A 157 1.17 11.86 12.17
C MET A 157 2.15 10.84 12.77
N ASN A 158 1.62 9.77 13.35
CA ASN A 158 2.38 8.64 13.85
C ASN A 158 2.36 7.52 12.82
N LEU A 159 3.53 7.24 12.24
CA LEU A 159 3.73 6.19 11.24
C LEU A 159 4.32 4.96 11.92
N LYS A 160 3.63 3.82 11.82
CA LYS A 160 4.15 2.52 12.24
C LYS A 160 4.35 1.63 11.02
N TYR A 161 5.51 1.00 10.97
CA TYR A 161 5.90 0.13 9.87
C TYR A 161 5.79 -1.32 10.29
N GLY A 162 5.30 -2.15 9.37
CA GLY A 162 5.11 -3.58 9.60
C GLY A 162 5.35 -4.39 8.34
N ILE A 163 5.31 -5.71 8.51
CA ILE A 163 5.46 -6.66 7.41
C ILE A 163 4.43 -7.76 7.62
N ASP A 164 3.75 -8.16 6.55
CA ASP A 164 2.77 -9.22 6.55
C ASP A 164 2.94 -10.12 5.32
N LEU A 165 2.65 -11.41 5.49
CA LEU A 165 2.81 -12.43 4.45
C LEU A 165 1.43 -13.04 4.18
N PRO A 166 0.63 -12.46 3.28
CA PRO A 166 -0.78 -12.81 3.15
C PRO A 166 -1.01 -14.25 2.67
N GLU A 167 -0.09 -14.80 1.87
CA GLU A 167 -0.29 -16.09 1.19
C GLU A 167 0.41 -17.28 1.85
N VAL A 168 1.15 -17.05 2.94
CA VAL A 168 1.89 -18.13 3.62
C VAL A 168 1.14 -18.68 4.84
N SER A 169 1.59 -19.84 5.32
CA SER A 169 0.98 -20.49 6.49
C SER A 169 1.23 -19.68 7.77
N ASN A 170 0.38 -19.90 8.77
CA ASN A 170 0.52 -19.25 10.08
C ASN A 170 1.89 -19.53 10.71
N ASP A 171 2.45 -20.72 10.52
CA ASP A 171 3.77 -21.09 11.07
C ASP A 171 4.91 -20.24 10.49
N VAL A 172 4.88 -20.01 9.18
CA VAL A 172 5.86 -19.15 8.48
C VAL A 172 5.70 -17.70 8.92
N ARG A 173 4.46 -17.21 9.07
CA ARG A 173 4.18 -15.87 9.62
C ARG A 173 4.65 -15.72 11.06
N GLN A 174 4.42 -16.70 11.92
CA GLN A 174 4.87 -16.66 13.31
C GLN A 174 6.39 -16.65 13.40
N ARG A 175 7.06 -17.43 12.55
CA ARG A 175 8.53 -17.39 12.44
C ARG A 175 9.03 -16.03 11.99
N LEU A 176 8.44 -15.44 10.94
CA LEU A 176 8.79 -14.08 10.52
C LEU A 176 8.68 -13.09 11.69
N ASN A 177 7.56 -13.11 12.42
CA ASN A 177 7.32 -12.24 13.56
C ASN A 177 8.33 -12.46 14.71
N SER A 178 8.86 -13.67 14.85
CA SER A 178 9.94 -13.96 15.81
C SER A 178 11.29 -13.37 15.40
N LEU A 179 11.57 -13.28 14.09
CA LEU A 179 12.80 -12.71 13.54
C LEU A 179 12.77 -11.18 13.46
N ILE A 180 11.58 -10.61 13.31
CA ILE A 180 11.32 -9.17 13.17
C ILE A 180 10.39 -8.72 14.31
N SER A 181 10.85 -8.91 15.54
CA SER A 181 10.02 -8.76 16.74
C SER A 181 10.01 -7.32 17.27
N THR A 182 11.13 -6.60 17.13
CA THR A 182 11.27 -5.22 17.63
C THR A 182 10.90 -4.19 16.57
N ASP A 183 10.49 -2.99 17.00
CA ASP A 183 10.16 -1.91 16.08
C ASP A 183 11.36 -1.46 15.24
N GLU A 184 12.57 -1.50 15.81
CA GLU A 184 13.81 -1.24 15.05
C GLU A 184 14.02 -2.26 13.93
N GLN A 185 13.82 -3.56 14.21
CA GLN A 185 13.89 -4.62 13.19
C GLN A 185 12.81 -4.44 12.12
N LYS A 186 11.57 -4.13 12.52
CA LYS A 186 10.48 -3.87 11.56
C LYS A 186 10.79 -2.69 10.66
N ASN A 187 11.25 -1.57 11.24
CA ASN A 187 11.59 -0.37 10.48
C ASN A 187 12.72 -0.64 9.48
N ARG A 188 13.76 -1.36 9.89
CA ARG A 188 14.88 -1.73 9.02
C ARG A 188 14.45 -2.63 7.88
N GLN A 189 13.66 -3.66 8.18
CA GLN A 189 13.20 -4.62 7.18
C GLN A 189 12.19 -3.99 6.21
N PHE A 190 11.28 -3.16 6.72
CA PHE A 190 10.39 -2.33 5.91
C PHE A 190 11.19 -1.41 4.97
N ALA A 191 12.18 -0.67 5.50
CA ALA A 191 13.00 0.21 4.69
C ALA A 191 13.75 -0.56 3.57
N SER A 192 14.27 -1.75 3.88
CA SER A 192 14.88 -2.63 2.87
C SER A 192 13.88 -3.02 1.78
N LEU A 193 12.72 -3.55 2.15
CA LEU A 193 11.67 -3.95 1.20
C LEU A 193 11.28 -2.79 0.29
N ILE A 194 11.08 -1.61 0.87
CA ILE A 194 10.67 -0.41 0.14
C ILE A 194 11.76 0.08 -0.83
N LEU A 195 13.02 0.09 -0.41
CA LEU A 195 14.11 0.64 -1.22
C LEU A 195 14.56 -0.35 -2.30
N THR A 196 14.69 -1.64 -1.94
CA THR A 196 15.38 -2.67 -2.73
C THR A 196 14.45 -3.76 -3.26
N GLY A 197 13.22 -3.89 -2.74
CA GLY A 197 12.30 -4.97 -3.09
C GLY A 197 12.64 -6.31 -2.42
N GLY A 198 13.52 -6.32 -1.41
CA GLY A 198 13.96 -7.52 -0.70
C GLY A 198 14.30 -7.24 0.78
N PHE A 199 14.43 -8.30 1.55
CA PHE A 199 14.78 -8.20 2.98
C PHE A 199 16.25 -7.86 3.19
N PHE A 200 16.55 -7.25 4.33
CA PHE A 200 17.91 -7.08 4.81
C PHE A 200 18.34 -8.36 5.56
N PRO A 201 19.54 -8.92 5.33
CA PRO A 201 19.99 -10.11 6.04
C PRO A 201 20.01 -9.93 7.56
N ALA A 202 19.56 -10.93 8.32
CA ALA A 202 19.56 -10.86 9.78
C ALA A 202 20.99 -10.75 10.34
N GLU A 203 21.18 -9.92 11.38
CA GLU A 203 22.47 -9.78 12.06
C GLU A 203 22.89 -11.11 12.69
N GLY A 204 23.99 -11.65 12.18
CA GLY A 204 24.48 -12.98 12.51
C GLY A 204 25.11 -13.72 11.33
N SER A 205 24.79 -13.34 10.08
CA SER A 205 25.42 -13.94 8.88
C SER A 205 26.63 -13.17 8.35
N LEU A 206 26.99 -12.01 8.91
CA LEU A 206 28.02 -11.12 8.34
C LEU A 206 28.84 -10.42 9.45
N GLY A 207 30.09 -10.86 9.62
CA GLY A 207 31.16 -10.07 10.24
C GLY A 207 31.75 -9.02 9.28
N VAL A 208 30.90 -8.33 8.50
CA VAL A 208 31.31 -7.36 7.48
C VAL A 208 30.47 -6.09 7.58
N ALA A 209 31.16 -4.94 7.59
CA ALA A 209 30.63 -3.62 7.87
C ALA A 209 29.31 -3.28 7.14
N LEU A 210 28.32 -2.82 7.92
CA LEU A 210 26.99 -2.35 7.52
C LEU A 210 26.96 -1.44 6.27
N GLY A 211 28.03 -0.66 6.03
CA GLY A 211 28.11 0.28 4.90
C GLY A 211 28.23 -0.36 3.52
N ASN A 212 28.99 -1.46 3.39
CA ASN A 212 29.24 -2.08 2.07
C ASN A 212 28.05 -2.88 1.57
N ASN A 213 27.33 -3.55 2.46
CA ASN A 213 26.17 -4.35 2.09
C ASN A 213 24.98 -3.48 1.67
N MET A 214 24.71 -2.38 2.38
CA MET A 214 23.63 -1.46 1.96
C MET A 214 23.89 -0.82 0.60
N ALA A 215 25.13 -0.39 0.31
CA ALA A 215 25.47 0.16 -1.00
C ALA A 215 25.32 -0.88 -2.12
N ALA A 216 25.75 -2.12 -1.89
CA ALA A 216 25.60 -3.22 -2.83
C ALA A 216 24.13 -3.61 -3.07
N THR A 217 23.31 -3.70 -2.01
CA THR A 217 21.88 -4.00 -2.14
C THR A 217 21.11 -2.87 -2.82
N LEU A 218 21.44 -1.60 -2.53
CA LEU A 218 20.86 -0.45 -3.22
C LEU A 218 21.25 -0.44 -4.70
N ALA A 219 22.52 -0.70 -5.02
CA ALA A 219 22.98 -0.81 -6.41
C ALA A 219 22.29 -1.96 -7.16
N ALA A 220 22.15 -3.14 -6.54
CA ALA A 220 21.40 -4.27 -7.09
C ALA A 220 19.94 -3.89 -7.37
N GLY A 221 19.26 -3.22 -6.42
CA GLY A 221 17.89 -2.73 -6.61
C GLY A 221 17.74 -1.70 -7.73
N GLN A 222 18.76 -0.86 -7.98
CA GLN A 222 18.75 0.07 -9.12
C GLN A 222 18.98 -0.65 -10.46
N LEU A 223 19.87 -1.65 -10.51
CA LEU A 223 20.07 -2.49 -11.69
C LEU A 223 18.78 -3.24 -12.06
N THR A 224 18.11 -3.82 -11.06
CA THR A 224 16.81 -4.46 -11.18
C THR A 224 15.77 -3.51 -11.80
N LYS A 225 15.63 -2.29 -11.28
CA LYS A 225 14.69 -1.30 -11.84
C LYS A 225 15.04 -0.89 -13.27
N GLY A 226 16.33 -0.83 -13.61
CA GLY A 226 16.78 -0.61 -14.98
C GLY A 226 16.34 -1.73 -15.92
N LEU A 227 16.45 -2.99 -15.48
CA LEU A 227 15.93 -4.14 -16.22
C LEU A 227 14.40 -4.09 -16.35
N ASP A 228 13.69 -3.74 -15.27
CA ASP A 228 12.24 -3.60 -15.28
C ASP A 228 11.81 -2.54 -16.30
N ALA A 229 12.46 -1.38 -16.32
CA ALA A 229 12.16 -0.30 -17.27
C ALA A 229 12.45 -0.70 -18.73
N LEU A 230 13.56 -1.41 -18.97
CA LEU A 230 13.92 -1.91 -20.30
C LEU A 230 12.93 -2.96 -20.80
N LEU A 231 12.51 -3.87 -19.93
CA LEU A 231 11.58 -4.95 -20.27
C LEU A 231 10.15 -4.44 -20.40
N ALA A 232 9.73 -3.49 -19.55
CA ALA A 232 8.45 -2.81 -19.65
C ALA A 232 8.35 -2.01 -20.94
N GLY A 233 9.41 -1.28 -21.33
CA GLY A 233 9.44 -0.53 -22.60
C GLY A 233 9.40 -1.41 -23.86
N ALA A 234 9.67 -2.71 -23.74
CA ALA A 234 9.56 -3.67 -24.84
C ALA A 234 8.16 -4.33 -24.95
N LEU A 235 7.32 -4.16 -23.93
CA LEU A 235 5.98 -4.75 -23.82
C LEU A 235 4.91 -3.65 -23.87
N ASN A 236 3.67 -4.01 -24.24
CA ASN A 236 2.56 -3.05 -24.22
C ASN A 236 2.23 -2.61 -22.78
N ASP A 237 1.64 -1.42 -22.61
CA ASP A 237 1.29 -0.79 -21.32
C ASP A 237 0.48 -1.66 -20.34
N ASN A 238 -0.17 -2.72 -20.84
CA ASN A 238 -0.96 -3.65 -20.03
C ASN A 238 -0.11 -4.70 -19.28
N TRP A 239 1.20 -4.74 -19.51
CA TRP A 239 2.12 -5.68 -18.85
C TRP A 239 2.92 -4.97 -17.76
N THR A 240 2.93 -5.57 -16.57
CA THR A 240 3.81 -5.18 -15.47
C THR A 240 4.84 -6.27 -15.28
N ILE A 241 6.11 -5.89 -15.37
CA ILE A 241 7.25 -6.76 -15.12
C ILE A 241 8.03 -6.25 -13.93
N SER A 242 8.43 -7.15 -13.05
CA SER A 242 9.25 -6.83 -11.89
C SER A 242 10.27 -7.92 -11.69
N THR A 243 11.53 -7.56 -11.79
CA THR A 243 12.65 -8.42 -11.45
C THR A 243 13.03 -8.18 -10.01
N ASN A 244 13.74 -9.10 -9.39
CA ASN A 244 14.60 -8.75 -8.27
C ASN A 244 15.84 -9.63 -8.23
N LEU A 245 16.91 -9.07 -7.71
CA LEU A 245 18.15 -9.77 -7.40
C LEU A 245 18.42 -9.63 -5.91
N GLN A 246 18.52 -10.75 -5.21
CA GLN A 246 18.83 -10.80 -3.79
C GLN A 246 20.05 -11.69 -3.57
N SER A 247 20.97 -11.26 -2.71
CA SER A 247 22.11 -12.07 -2.28
C SER A 247 22.20 -12.02 -0.76
N ARG A 248 22.43 -13.18 -0.16
CA ARG A 248 22.45 -13.33 1.31
C ARG A 248 23.74 -12.80 1.92
N ASP A 249 24.86 -13.02 1.23
CA ASP A 249 26.21 -12.68 1.69
C ASP A 249 26.93 -11.67 0.77
N GLY A 250 26.23 -11.14 -0.21
CA GLY A 250 26.80 -10.23 -1.22
C GLY A 250 27.61 -10.94 -2.31
N SER A 251 27.73 -12.27 -2.28
CA SER A 251 28.33 -13.05 -3.36
C SER A 251 27.34 -13.36 -4.48
N PHE A 252 27.85 -13.57 -5.68
CA PHE A 252 27.07 -14.07 -6.82
C PHE A 252 26.69 -15.55 -6.67
N GLU A 253 27.40 -16.30 -5.83
CA GLU A 253 27.13 -17.72 -5.60
C GLU A 253 25.85 -17.93 -4.79
N SER A 254 25.56 -17.03 -3.85
CA SER A 254 24.30 -17.03 -3.08
C SER A 254 23.18 -16.20 -3.71
N ALA A 255 23.41 -15.66 -4.92
CA ALA A 255 22.46 -14.79 -5.58
C ALA A 255 21.23 -15.56 -6.08
N ARG A 256 20.05 -14.99 -5.80
CA ARG A 256 18.76 -15.47 -6.29
C ARG A 256 18.12 -14.40 -7.14
N MET A 257 17.56 -14.85 -8.26
CA MET A 257 16.89 -14.00 -9.23
C MET A 257 15.41 -14.33 -9.25
N GLY A 258 14.57 -13.31 -9.16
CA GLY A 258 13.13 -13.43 -9.35
C GLY A 258 12.68 -12.65 -10.57
N LEU A 259 11.67 -13.17 -11.25
CA LEU A 259 10.95 -12.52 -12.33
C LEU A 259 9.46 -12.67 -12.08
N ASP A 260 8.79 -11.54 -11.90
CA ASP A 260 7.36 -11.42 -11.78
C ASP A 260 6.80 -10.79 -13.05
N LEU A 261 5.79 -11.43 -13.63
CA LEU A 261 5.11 -10.91 -14.80
C LEU A 261 3.62 -10.92 -14.51
N SER A 262 2.96 -9.80 -14.74
CA SER A 262 1.51 -9.74 -14.65
C SER A 262 0.93 -8.89 -15.76
N THR A 263 -0.28 -9.22 -16.19
CA THR A 263 -1.00 -8.42 -17.18
C THR A 263 -2.49 -8.44 -16.90
N ARG A 264 -3.15 -7.33 -17.23
CA ARG A 264 -4.61 -7.21 -17.24
C ARG A 264 -5.06 -6.94 -18.67
N LEU A 265 -5.96 -7.78 -19.17
CA LEU A 265 -6.48 -7.73 -20.52
C LEU A 265 -8.01 -7.75 -20.48
N LEU A 266 -8.66 -7.38 -21.59
CA LEU A 266 -10.11 -7.42 -21.74
C LEU A 266 -10.84 -6.53 -20.70
N ASP A 267 -10.44 -5.27 -20.58
CA ASP A 267 -10.99 -4.31 -19.60
C ASP A 267 -10.92 -4.85 -18.16
N ASP A 268 -9.72 -5.27 -17.75
CA ASP A 268 -9.39 -5.87 -16.44
C ASP A 268 -10.06 -7.22 -16.13
N ARG A 269 -10.81 -7.80 -17.07
CA ARG A 269 -11.50 -9.07 -16.85
C ARG A 269 -10.59 -10.28 -16.91
N LEU A 270 -9.51 -10.24 -17.68
CA LEU A 270 -8.53 -11.32 -17.74
C LEU A 270 -7.27 -10.88 -17.01
N ARG A 271 -6.96 -11.55 -15.89
CA ARG A 271 -5.76 -11.33 -15.10
C ARG A 271 -4.84 -12.53 -15.25
N ILE A 272 -3.59 -12.28 -15.58
CA ILE A 272 -2.55 -13.31 -15.62
C ILE A 272 -1.42 -12.84 -14.72
N SER A 273 -0.94 -13.70 -13.84
CA SER A 273 0.22 -13.45 -13.00
C SER A 273 1.14 -14.67 -12.95
N THR A 274 2.43 -14.41 -13.02
CA THR A 274 3.47 -15.42 -12.87
C THR A 274 4.52 -14.92 -11.90
N ASN A 275 5.02 -15.84 -11.06
CA ASN A 275 6.14 -15.61 -10.16
C ASN A 275 7.17 -16.69 -10.46
N LEU A 276 8.31 -16.29 -11.01
CA LEU A 276 9.40 -17.19 -11.34
C LEU A 276 10.58 -16.88 -10.42
N SER A 277 11.22 -17.91 -9.88
CA SER A 277 12.42 -17.77 -9.08
C SER A 277 13.48 -18.77 -9.51
N TYR A 278 14.73 -18.29 -9.54
CA TYR A 278 15.92 -19.04 -9.83
C TYR A 278 16.91 -18.89 -8.67
N GLY A 279 17.46 -20.01 -8.21
CA GLY A 279 18.40 -20.04 -7.10
C GLY A 279 19.23 -21.32 -7.07
N ASP A 280 20.38 -21.26 -6.40
CA ASP A 280 21.28 -22.40 -6.29
C ASP A 280 20.66 -23.57 -5.53
N LYS A 281 20.95 -24.80 -5.99
CA LYS A 281 20.41 -26.06 -5.46
C LYS A 281 20.86 -26.33 -4.03
N ALA A 282 22.06 -25.87 -3.64
CA ALA A 282 22.56 -26.07 -2.28
C ALA A 282 21.79 -25.26 -1.22
N THR A 283 21.06 -24.24 -1.64
CA THR A 283 20.31 -23.34 -0.75
C THR A 283 18.80 -23.30 -1.01
N THR A 284 18.30 -24.15 -1.92
CA THR A 284 16.88 -24.24 -2.28
C THR A 284 16.29 -25.54 -1.73
N ALA A 285 15.03 -25.50 -1.25
CA ALA A 285 14.35 -26.67 -0.68
C ALA A 285 14.03 -27.78 -1.69
N SER A 286 14.31 -27.56 -2.98
CA SER A 286 14.02 -28.45 -4.09
C SER A 286 15.28 -28.73 -4.88
N ASP A 287 15.44 -29.96 -5.39
CA ASP A 287 16.52 -30.34 -6.32
C ASP A 287 16.42 -29.64 -7.71
N GLN A 288 15.41 -28.80 -7.88
CA GLN A 288 15.18 -27.96 -9.05
C GLN A 288 15.67 -26.53 -8.77
N ALA A 289 16.53 -26.02 -9.66
CA ALA A 289 17.05 -24.65 -9.62
C ALA A 289 16.03 -23.59 -10.09
N PHE A 290 14.87 -24.03 -10.59
CA PHE A 290 13.82 -23.17 -11.14
C PHE A 290 12.49 -23.50 -10.47
N MET A 291 11.80 -22.48 -10.00
CA MET A 291 10.48 -22.57 -9.41
C MET A 291 9.56 -21.54 -10.04
N GLY A 292 8.32 -21.94 -10.31
CA GLY A 292 7.36 -21.10 -10.99
C GLY A 292 5.97 -21.28 -10.42
N GLU A 293 5.31 -20.16 -10.20
CA GLU A 293 3.89 -20.08 -9.90
C GLU A 293 3.20 -19.36 -11.07
N PHE A 294 1.99 -19.82 -11.36
CA PHE A 294 1.18 -19.30 -12.44
C PHE A 294 -0.25 -19.17 -11.95
N GLU A 295 -0.88 -18.06 -12.28
CA GLU A 295 -2.27 -17.81 -11.96
C GLU A 295 -2.96 -17.06 -13.10
N LEU A 296 -4.15 -17.53 -13.44
CA LEU A 296 -5.01 -16.98 -14.46
C LEU A 296 -6.41 -16.86 -13.89
N GLU A 297 -6.96 -15.66 -13.94
CA GLU A 297 -8.32 -15.35 -13.50
C GLU A 297 -9.09 -14.69 -14.63
N TYR A 298 -10.34 -15.10 -14.80
CA TYR A 298 -11.25 -14.53 -15.78
C TYR A 298 -12.60 -14.19 -15.17
N ASP A 299 -12.92 -12.91 -15.12
CA ASP A 299 -14.20 -12.39 -14.64
C ASP A 299 -15.25 -12.51 -15.75
N ILE A 300 -16.17 -13.48 -15.58
CA ILE A 300 -17.32 -13.64 -16.47
C ILE A 300 -18.29 -12.47 -16.25
N ASN A 301 -18.49 -12.10 -14.99
CA ASN A 301 -19.26 -10.95 -14.53
C ASN A 301 -18.88 -10.66 -13.06
N ASN A 302 -19.45 -9.60 -12.48
CA ASN A 302 -19.09 -9.14 -11.12
C ASN A 302 -19.28 -10.18 -10.01
N TRP A 303 -20.05 -11.24 -10.23
CA TRP A 303 -20.33 -12.27 -9.22
C TRP A 303 -19.72 -13.64 -9.55
N LEU A 304 -19.14 -13.83 -10.75
CA LEU A 304 -18.65 -15.12 -11.22
C LEU A 304 -17.27 -14.98 -11.88
N MET A 305 -16.28 -15.65 -11.30
CA MET A 305 -14.91 -15.70 -11.80
C MET A 305 -14.46 -17.15 -12.00
N ILE A 306 -13.73 -17.41 -13.09
CA ILE A 306 -12.97 -18.65 -13.27
C ILE A 306 -11.52 -18.41 -12.86
N ARG A 307 -10.93 -19.35 -12.13
CA ARG A 307 -9.55 -19.27 -11.67
C ARG A 307 -8.80 -20.55 -11.97
N VAL A 308 -7.64 -20.45 -12.58
CA VAL A 308 -6.71 -21.55 -12.84
C VAL A 308 -5.37 -21.17 -12.23
N TYR A 309 -4.77 -22.07 -11.45
CA TYR A 309 -3.52 -21.77 -10.77
C TYR A 309 -2.61 -22.98 -10.64
N ASN A 310 -1.32 -22.69 -10.55
CA ASN A 310 -0.26 -23.56 -10.08
C ASN A 310 0.55 -22.79 -9.03
N ARG A 311 0.61 -23.30 -7.80
CA ARG A 311 1.30 -22.68 -6.67
C ARG A 311 2.31 -23.66 -6.08
N ALA A 312 3.47 -23.18 -5.66
CA ALA A 312 4.45 -24.02 -4.97
C ALA A 312 3.93 -24.37 -3.56
N ASN A 313 4.07 -25.63 -3.17
CA ASN A 313 3.63 -26.08 -1.85
C ASN A 313 4.72 -25.85 -0.81
N GLN A 314 4.28 -25.66 0.44
CA GLN A 314 5.18 -25.64 1.60
C GLN A 314 5.56 -27.07 1.96
N ARG A 315 6.79 -27.29 2.44
CA ARG A 315 7.35 -28.64 2.65
C ARG A 315 6.56 -29.52 3.62
N PHE A 316 5.75 -28.93 4.51
CA PHE A 316 4.90 -29.69 5.43
C PHE A 316 3.62 -30.27 4.78
N SER A 317 3.27 -29.87 3.55
CA SER A 317 2.25 -30.52 2.73
C SER A 317 2.84 -31.74 2.00
N LYS A 318 2.84 -32.88 2.69
CA LYS A 318 3.64 -34.10 2.43
C LYS A 318 3.47 -34.86 1.09
N ARG A 319 2.97 -34.30 -0.03
CA ARG A 319 2.69 -35.11 -1.24
C ARG A 319 3.14 -34.58 -2.60
N ALA A 320 3.26 -33.27 -2.81
CA ALA A 320 3.68 -32.73 -4.11
C ALA A 320 4.34 -31.34 -3.96
N PRO A 321 5.37 -31.02 -4.78
CA PRO A 321 6.06 -29.73 -4.74
C PRO A 321 5.20 -28.56 -5.23
N THR A 322 4.13 -28.82 -5.98
CA THR A 322 3.18 -27.81 -6.46
C THR A 322 1.74 -28.30 -6.28
N THR A 323 0.82 -27.36 -6.04
CA THR A 323 -0.63 -27.59 -6.13
C THR A 323 -1.15 -26.87 -7.35
N GLN A 324 -1.78 -27.62 -8.25
CA GLN A 324 -2.45 -27.10 -9.43
C GLN A 324 -3.95 -27.32 -9.32
N GLY A 325 -4.73 -26.34 -9.74
CA GLY A 325 -6.17 -26.38 -9.64
C GLY A 325 -6.86 -25.49 -10.65
N THR A 326 -8.11 -25.81 -10.91
CA THR A 326 -9.07 -24.95 -11.59
C THR A 326 -10.30 -24.85 -10.72
N GLY A 327 -10.90 -23.66 -10.63
CA GLY A 327 -12.00 -23.37 -9.74
C GLY A 327 -12.91 -22.27 -10.28
N ILE A 328 -14.10 -22.20 -9.71
CA ILE A 328 -15.07 -21.14 -9.96
C ILE A 328 -15.30 -20.42 -8.64
N VAL A 329 -15.17 -19.11 -8.63
CA VAL A 329 -15.43 -18.25 -7.48
C VAL A 329 -16.75 -17.54 -7.71
N VAL A 330 -17.62 -17.61 -6.70
CA VAL A 330 -18.94 -16.96 -6.71
C VAL A 330 -19.00 -15.97 -5.56
N THR A 331 -19.09 -14.69 -5.87
CA THR A 331 -19.21 -13.60 -4.89
C THR A 331 -20.67 -13.15 -4.83
N ARG A 332 -21.23 -13.05 -3.62
CA ARG A 332 -22.64 -12.69 -3.44
C ARG A 332 -22.86 -11.86 -2.19
N ASP A 333 -23.48 -10.71 -2.39
CA ASP A 333 -23.99 -9.88 -1.30
C ASP A 333 -25.45 -10.24 -1.02
N ALA A 334 -25.76 -10.54 0.24
CA ALA A 334 -27.09 -10.91 0.67
C ALA A 334 -27.46 -10.22 1.98
N ARG A 335 -28.69 -9.70 2.05
CA ARG A 335 -29.24 -9.09 3.28
C ARG A 335 -29.68 -10.12 4.31
N THR A 336 -29.98 -11.35 3.87
CA THR A 336 -30.37 -12.45 4.75
C THR A 336 -29.65 -13.74 4.36
N PHE A 337 -29.40 -14.60 5.35
CA PHE A 337 -28.75 -15.90 5.14
C PHE A 337 -29.49 -16.79 4.14
N ARG A 338 -30.83 -16.66 4.06
CA ARG A 338 -31.66 -17.40 3.10
C ARG A 338 -31.44 -16.96 1.65
N ASP A 339 -31.05 -15.70 1.43
CA ASP A 339 -30.83 -15.16 0.08
C ASP A 339 -29.49 -15.63 -0.51
N LEU A 340 -28.50 -16.00 0.32
CA LEU A 340 -27.23 -16.60 -0.13
C LEU A 340 -27.47 -17.88 -0.95
N PHE A 341 -28.46 -18.69 -0.56
CA PHE A 341 -28.78 -19.98 -1.18
C PHE A 341 -29.87 -19.92 -2.25
N ARG A 342 -30.45 -18.74 -2.53
CA ARG A 342 -31.43 -18.57 -3.61
C ARG A 342 -30.71 -18.38 -4.94
N PHE A 343 -30.38 -19.47 -5.62
CA PHE A 343 -29.82 -19.45 -6.98
C PHE A 343 -30.90 -19.08 -8.00
N SER A 344 -31.25 -17.80 -8.10
CA SER A 344 -32.08 -17.27 -9.19
C SER A 344 -31.19 -16.87 -10.36
N PHE A 345 -31.17 -17.67 -11.42
CA PHE A 345 -30.53 -17.36 -12.71
C PHE A 345 -31.36 -16.40 -13.59
N ARG A 346 -32.43 -15.79 -13.05
CA ARG A 346 -33.20 -14.81 -13.82
C ARG A 346 -32.46 -13.48 -13.89
N LYS A 347 -32.10 -13.09 -15.12
CA LYS A 347 -31.83 -11.71 -15.50
C LYS A 347 -32.88 -10.81 -14.85
N LYS A 348 -32.43 -9.88 -13.99
CA LYS A 348 -33.23 -8.68 -13.73
C LYS A 348 -33.06 -7.78 -14.94
N GLU A 349 -34.13 -7.57 -15.68
CA GLU A 349 -34.28 -6.38 -16.51
C GLU A 349 -34.45 -5.19 -15.56
N ASP A 350 -33.60 -4.18 -15.80
CA ASP A 350 -33.53 -2.78 -15.34
C ASP A 350 -34.08 -2.39 -13.95
#